data_AF-A0A929U094-F1
#
_entry.id   AF-A0A929U094-F1
#
_cell.length_a   1.000
_cell.length_b   1.000
_cell.length_c   1.000
_cell.angle_alpha   90.00
_cell.angle_beta   90.00
_cell.angle_gamma   90.00
#
_symmetry.space_group_name_H-M   'P 1'
#
loop_
_entity.id
_entity.type
_entity.pdbx_description
1 polymer ?
#
loop_
_entity_poly.entity_id
_entity_poly.type
_entity_poly.pdbx_seq_one_letter_code
_entity_poly.pdbx_strand_id
1 'polypeptide(L)'
;MAKPTSVSFQKVQDEYLQTETENKGITKLSSLSPVAVIPRAAATDTEPLCGDEAASASGSEHLCEDEAASASGSEHHTDAFLYLWQGDITTLAADAIVNAANSAMTGCYIPNHRCIDNAIHTFAGVQLRLYCHTYMQEQAGKKGASYAEPTGQAMLSPAYNLPSKFILHTVGPIVGDALTEEDCKLLASCYTSCLNLASQHQLESIAFCCISTGEFHFPNDRAAEIAIRTVRDWLSGHPSSTVTKVIFNVFKNEDLAIYRSLLHKT
;
A
#
# COMPACT_ATOMS: atom_id res chain seq x y z
N MET A 1 28.72 8.23 6.30
CA MET A 1 27.47 7.54 6.71
C MET A 1 26.83 8.32 7.85
N ALA A 2 25.50 8.32 7.93
CA ALA A 2 24.81 8.76 9.14
C ALA A 2 25.18 7.80 10.30
N LYS A 3 25.25 8.32 11.54
CA LYS A 3 25.42 7.47 12.72
C LYS A 3 24.05 6.90 13.13
N PRO A 4 23.96 5.65 13.60
CA PRO A 4 22.76 5.15 14.25
C PRO A 4 22.37 6.07 15.43
N THR A 5 21.07 6.28 15.61
CA THR A 5 20.52 6.93 16.80
C THR A 5 20.79 6.07 18.04
N SER A 6 21.09 6.70 19.18
CA SER A 6 21.31 5.94 20.42
C SER A 6 20.01 5.30 20.90
N VAL A 7 20.12 4.14 21.56
CA VAL A 7 18.99 3.46 22.21
C VAL A 7 18.28 4.38 23.20
N SER A 8 19.02 5.25 23.89
CA SER A 8 18.47 6.27 24.78
C SER A 8 17.64 7.34 24.07
N PHE A 9 18.02 7.74 22.85
CA PHE A 9 17.24 8.69 22.05
C PHE A 9 15.97 8.02 21.51
N GLN A 10 16.11 6.83 20.93
CA GLN A 10 14.98 6.05 20.40
C GLN A 10 13.93 5.83 21.47
N LYS A 11 14.33 5.37 22.67
CA LYS A 11 13.41 5.16 23.79
C LYS A 11 12.57 6.41 24.11
N VAL A 12 13.21 7.58 24.27
CA VAL A 12 12.51 8.84 24.63
C VAL A 12 11.60 9.31 23.50
N GLN A 13 12.02 9.14 22.24
CA GLN A 13 11.19 9.44 21.08
C GLN A 13 9.96 8.52 21.02
N ASP A 14 10.16 7.21 21.20
CA ASP A 14 9.11 6.20 21.05
C ASP A 14 8.07 6.33 22.19
N GLU A 15 8.51 6.52 23.45
CA GLU A 15 7.63 6.82 24.59
C GLU A 15 6.78 8.09 24.34
N TYR A 16 7.35 9.13 23.74
CA TYR A 16 6.63 10.35 23.37
C TYR A 16 5.64 10.14 22.22
N LEU A 17 6.06 9.53 21.10
CA LEU A 17 5.21 9.32 19.93
C LEU A 17 4.03 8.37 20.22
N GLN A 18 4.23 7.37 21.06
CA GLN A 18 3.16 6.48 21.53
C GLN A 18 2.14 7.27 22.35
N THR A 19 2.60 8.06 23.33
CA THR A 19 1.73 8.93 24.15
C THR A 19 0.92 9.92 23.31
N GLU A 20 1.54 10.60 22.34
CA GLU A 20 0.84 11.51 21.42
C GLU A 20 -0.18 10.79 20.52
N THR A 21 0.14 9.57 20.07
CA THR A 21 -0.75 8.77 19.22
C THR A 21 -1.95 8.23 19.99
N GLU A 22 -1.77 7.85 21.25
CA GLU A 22 -2.86 7.51 22.18
C GLU A 22 -3.75 8.74 22.47
N ASN A 23 -3.14 9.90 22.75
CA ASN A 23 -3.85 11.17 22.98
C ASN A 23 -4.70 11.63 21.78
N LYS A 24 -4.26 11.35 20.55
CA LYS A 24 -5.07 11.59 19.33
C LYS A 24 -6.29 10.66 19.20
N GLY A 25 -6.27 9.50 19.85
CA GLY A 25 -7.29 8.46 19.74
C GLY A 25 -7.06 7.50 18.56
N ILE A 26 -6.71 6.25 18.87
CA ILE A 26 -6.49 5.20 17.87
C ILE A 26 -7.82 4.65 17.33
N THR A 27 -8.03 4.76 16.01
CA THR A 27 -9.18 4.15 15.33
C THR A 27 -8.88 2.69 15.00
N LYS A 28 -9.72 1.77 15.51
CA LYS A 28 -9.64 0.34 15.17
C LYS A 28 -10.46 0.06 13.92
N LEU A 29 -9.93 -0.71 12.96
CA LEU A 29 -10.67 -1.10 11.76
C LEU A 29 -12.00 -1.82 12.08
N SER A 30 -12.06 -2.56 13.19
CA SER A 30 -13.29 -3.21 13.68
C SER A 30 -14.37 -2.25 14.22
N SER A 31 -14.09 -0.96 14.37
CA SER A 31 -15.11 0.08 14.63
C SER A 31 -15.59 0.81 13.37
N LEU A 32 -15.11 0.42 12.19
CA LEU A 32 -15.57 0.97 10.90
C LEU A 32 -16.57 0.00 10.24
N SER A 33 -17.58 0.57 9.57
CA SER A 33 -18.52 -0.18 8.73
C SER A 33 -18.14 -0.06 7.26
N PRO A 34 -18.26 -1.12 6.45
CA PRO A 34 -18.02 -1.04 5.01
C PRO A 34 -19.10 -0.21 4.33
N VAL A 35 -18.73 0.49 3.26
CA VAL A 35 -19.62 1.31 2.42
C VAL A 35 -19.92 0.66 1.07
N ALA A 36 -19.14 -0.36 0.67
CA ALA A 36 -19.46 -1.25 -0.45
C ALA A 36 -18.82 -2.63 -0.23
N VAL A 37 -19.38 -3.65 -0.88
CA VAL A 37 -18.85 -5.02 -0.95
C VAL A 37 -18.50 -5.33 -2.41
N ILE A 38 -17.38 -6.00 -2.62
CA ILE A 38 -16.90 -6.47 -3.92
C ILE A 38 -16.96 -8.00 -3.88
N PRO A 39 -17.99 -8.62 -4.51
CA PRO A 39 -18.15 -10.06 -4.53
C PRO A 39 -16.94 -10.75 -5.16
N ARG A 40 -16.41 -11.77 -4.49
CA ARG A 40 -15.30 -12.57 -5.02
C ARG A 40 -15.82 -13.92 -5.50
N ALA A 41 -16.09 -13.98 -6.81
CA ALA A 41 -16.37 -15.24 -7.49
C ALA A 41 -15.20 -16.20 -7.29
N ALA A 42 -15.50 -17.48 -7.05
CA ALA A 42 -14.50 -18.54 -7.08
C ALA A 42 -13.73 -18.49 -8.41
N ALA A 43 -12.41 -18.62 -8.35
CA ALA A 43 -11.61 -18.84 -9.55
C ALA A 43 -12.12 -20.12 -10.24
N THR A 44 -12.73 -19.99 -11.41
CA THR A 44 -13.12 -21.16 -12.22
C THR A 44 -11.85 -21.77 -12.81
N ASP A 45 -11.63 -23.06 -12.58
CA ASP A 45 -10.46 -23.79 -13.08
C ASP A 45 -10.38 -23.79 -14.61
N THR A 46 -9.76 -22.76 -15.17
CA THR A 46 -9.40 -22.73 -16.59
C THR A 46 -8.12 -23.51 -16.79
N GLU A 47 -8.28 -24.81 -17.03
CA GLU A 47 -7.25 -25.75 -17.49
C GLU A 47 -6.25 -25.07 -18.45
N PRO A 48 -4.93 -25.15 -18.20
CA PRO A 48 -3.95 -24.59 -19.12
C PRO A 48 -3.96 -25.40 -20.42
N LEU A 49 -4.29 -24.73 -21.54
CA LEU A 49 -4.28 -25.34 -22.86
C LEU A 49 -2.87 -25.86 -23.20
N CYS A 50 -2.71 -27.18 -23.20
CA CYS A 50 -1.49 -27.84 -23.61
C CYS A 50 -1.18 -27.56 -25.09
N GLY A 51 0.09 -27.33 -25.40
CA GLY A 51 0.61 -27.14 -26.76
C GLY A 51 1.99 -27.81 -26.88
N ASP A 52 2.14 -28.70 -27.86
CA ASP A 52 3.15 -29.76 -27.81
C ASP A 52 4.53 -29.37 -28.37
N GLU A 53 5.57 -29.83 -27.65
CA GLU A 53 6.91 -30.28 -28.10
C GLU A 53 7.86 -29.28 -28.84
N ALA A 54 9.18 -29.50 -28.90
CA ALA A 54 9.98 -30.72 -28.64
C ALA A 54 11.40 -30.45 -28.09
N ALA A 55 11.94 -31.44 -27.35
CA ALA A 55 13.35 -31.88 -27.19
C ALA A 55 14.49 -30.86 -26.90
N SER A 56 15.53 -31.16 -26.09
CA SER A 56 16.28 -32.42 -25.97
C SER A 56 16.86 -32.70 -24.56
N ALA A 57 17.42 -33.90 -24.31
CA ALA A 57 17.58 -34.48 -22.97
C ALA A 57 19.00 -34.78 -22.46
N SER A 58 19.19 -34.74 -21.13
CA SER A 58 19.97 -35.68 -20.28
C SER A 58 19.97 -35.19 -18.81
N GLY A 59 19.98 -36.01 -17.75
CA GLY A 59 19.81 -37.47 -17.66
C GLY A 59 20.46 -38.09 -16.42
N SER A 60 19.71 -38.36 -15.34
CA SER A 60 20.08 -39.27 -14.23
C SER A 60 18.86 -39.59 -13.34
N GLU A 61 18.88 -40.69 -12.59
CA GLU A 61 17.69 -41.29 -11.94
C GLU A 61 17.84 -41.45 -10.41
N HIS A 62 16.78 -41.17 -9.63
CA HIS A 62 16.57 -41.85 -8.34
C HIS A 62 15.10 -41.84 -7.85
N LEU A 63 14.82 -42.71 -6.86
CA LEU A 63 13.54 -43.02 -6.22
C LEU A 63 13.69 -42.80 -4.68
N CYS A 64 12.69 -42.70 -3.81
CA CYS A 64 11.21 -42.65 -3.85
C CYS A 64 10.77 -41.82 -2.59
N GLU A 65 9.55 -41.72 -2.04
CA GLU A 65 8.27 -42.47 -2.08
C GLU A 65 7.07 -41.49 -2.08
N ASP A 66 5.86 -41.94 -1.74
CA ASP A 66 4.59 -41.18 -1.80
C ASP A 66 4.40 -40.09 -0.73
N GLU A 67 3.64 -39.04 -1.06
CA GLU A 67 2.57 -38.51 -0.17
C GLU A 67 1.42 -37.89 -1.00
N ALA A 68 0.35 -38.66 -1.21
CA ALA A 68 -0.87 -38.19 -1.88
C ALA A 68 -1.82 -37.45 -0.92
N ALA A 69 -1.43 -36.25 -0.48
CA ALA A 69 -2.25 -35.39 0.37
C ALA A 69 -3.33 -34.63 -0.44
N SER A 70 -4.45 -35.29 -0.75
CA SER A 70 -5.58 -34.68 -1.48
C SER A 70 -6.37 -33.68 -0.61
N ALA A 71 -5.80 -32.49 -0.41
CA ALA A 71 -6.42 -31.40 0.33
C ALA A 71 -7.55 -30.74 -0.49
N SER A 72 -8.72 -31.38 -0.54
CA SER A 72 -9.95 -30.81 -1.09
C SER A 72 -10.54 -29.74 -0.15
N GLY A 73 -9.75 -28.71 0.14
CA GLY A 73 -10.21 -27.51 0.83
C GLY A 73 -11.08 -26.71 -0.10
N SER A 74 -12.39 -26.65 0.17
CA SER A 74 -13.28 -25.71 -0.51
C SER A 74 -12.83 -24.29 -0.16
N GLU A 75 -12.22 -23.58 -1.11
CA GLU A 75 -11.74 -22.23 -0.89
C GLU A 75 -12.92 -21.28 -0.63
N HIS A 76 -13.22 -21.04 0.65
CA HIS A 76 -14.15 -20.01 1.08
C HIS A 76 -13.55 -18.63 0.81
N HIS A 77 -13.59 -18.23 -0.46
CA HIS A 77 -13.32 -16.86 -0.88
C HIS A 77 -14.19 -15.90 -0.05
N THR A 78 -13.53 -15.04 0.70
CA THR A 78 -14.19 -13.99 1.45
C THR A 78 -14.29 -12.74 0.58
N ASP A 79 -15.50 -12.19 0.48
CA ASP A 79 -15.74 -10.94 -0.24
C ASP A 79 -14.80 -9.83 0.25
N ALA A 80 -14.44 -8.92 -0.66
CA ALA A 80 -13.64 -7.77 -0.30
C ALA A 80 -14.54 -6.57 0.07
N PHE A 81 -14.15 -5.85 1.11
CA PHE A 81 -14.93 -4.77 1.71
C PHE A 81 -14.23 -3.43 1.50
N LEU A 82 -14.98 -2.45 0.97
CA LEU A 82 -14.52 -1.08 0.81
C LEU A 82 -15.03 -0.23 1.96
N TYR A 83 -14.14 0.55 2.57
CA TYR A 83 -14.43 1.48 3.66
C TYR A 83 -14.09 2.91 3.23
N LEU A 84 -14.83 3.89 3.75
CA LEU A 84 -14.54 5.31 3.60
C LEU A 84 -14.43 5.93 4.99
N TRP A 85 -13.27 6.51 5.32
CA TRP A 85 -12.99 7.03 6.65
C TRP A 85 -12.29 8.38 6.59
N GLN A 86 -12.89 9.40 7.21
CA GLN A 86 -12.27 10.70 7.37
C GLN A 86 -11.48 10.74 8.67
N GLY A 87 -10.18 11.03 8.60
CA GLY A 87 -9.32 11.07 9.79
C GLY A 87 -7.83 11.18 9.49
N ASP A 88 -7.04 11.23 10.55
CA ASP A 88 -5.57 11.23 10.49
C ASP A 88 -5.04 9.80 10.36
N ILE A 89 -4.49 9.45 9.19
CA ILE A 89 -4.04 8.08 8.88
C ILE A 89 -3.00 7.54 9.87
N THR A 90 -2.26 8.41 10.58
CA THR A 90 -1.30 7.97 11.61
C THR A 90 -1.95 7.36 12.85
N THR A 91 -3.29 7.35 12.94
CA THR A 91 -4.06 6.79 14.07
C THR A 91 -4.87 5.55 13.71
N LEU A 92 -4.82 5.07 12.46
CA LEU A 92 -5.62 3.94 11.99
C LEU A 92 -4.89 2.60 12.18
N ALA A 93 -5.46 1.72 12.99
CA ALA A 93 -4.98 0.34 13.16
C ALA A 93 -5.49 -0.57 12.03
N ALA A 94 -4.69 -0.66 10.97
CA ALA A 94 -4.80 -1.58 9.83
C ALA A 94 -3.46 -2.32 9.61
N ASP A 95 -3.38 -3.32 8.74
CA ASP A 95 -2.11 -4.03 8.48
C ASP A 95 -1.10 -3.12 7.79
N ALA A 96 -1.53 -2.38 6.75
CA ALA A 96 -0.73 -1.34 6.13
C ALA A 96 -1.49 -0.02 5.96
N ILE A 97 -0.77 1.09 6.11
CA ILE A 97 -1.17 2.40 5.56
C ILE A 97 -0.30 2.72 4.34
N VAL A 98 -0.82 3.53 3.42
CA VAL A 98 -0.08 3.94 2.21
C VAL A 98 0.45 5.36 2.36
N ASN A 99 1.76 5.53 2.19
CA ASN A 99 2.42 6.82 2.11
C ASN A 99 2.58 7.26 0.64
N ALA A 100 2.06 8.44 0.30
CA ALA A 100 2.36 9.11 -0.96
C ALA A 100 3.74 9.79 -0.84
N ALA A 101 4.78 9.02 -1.12
CA ALA A 101 6.17 9.40 -0.96
C ALA A 101 6.70 10.22 -2.15
N ASN A 102 7.87 10.82 -1.94
CA ASN A 102 8.68 11.44 -3.00
C ASN A 102 9.77 10.45 -3.48
N SER A 103 10.35 10.66 -4.68
CA SER A 103 11.29 9.70 -5.30
C SER A 103 12.64 9.54 -4.59
N ALA A 104 12.98 10.38 -3.60
CA ALA A 104 14.12 10.13 -2.70
C ALA A 104 13.77 9.20 -1.52
N MET A 105 12.50 8.79 -1.38
CA MET A 105 11.90 7.82 -0.43
C MET A 105 12.17 8.06 1.06
N THR A 106 12.92 9.09 1.42
CA THR A 106 13.47 9.31 2.76
C THR A 106 12.62 10.25 3.61
N GLY A 107 11.33 10.36 3.28
CA GLY A 107 10.39 11.29 3.90
C GLY A 107 10.61 12.75 3.53
N CYS A 108 9.65 13.61 3.85
CA CYS A 108 9.76 15.04 3.59
C CYS A 108 10.91 15.69 4.40
N TYR A 109 11.57 16.70 3.82
CA TYR A 109 12.64 17.48 4.45
C TYR A 109 12.25 18.95 4.73
N ILE A 110 11.06 19.38 4.31
CA ILE A 110 10.56 20.75 4.49
C ILE A 110 9.97 20.88 5.91
N PRO A 111 10.50 21.75 6.80
CA PRO A 111 9.99 21.89 8.15
C PRO A 111 8.50 22.26 8.19
N ASN A 112 7.73 21.57 9.04
CA ASN A 112 6.29 21.79 9.27
C ASN A 112 5.41 21.71 8.00
N HIS A 113 5.89 21.03 6.95
CA HIS A 113 5.14 20.81 5.72
C HIS A 113 3.90 19.94 5.97
N ARG A 114 2.77 20.28 5.34
CA ARG A 114 1.46 19.65 5.63
C ARG A 114 1.12 18.48 4.70
N CYS A 115 2.15 17.81 4.17
CA CYS A 115 2.00 16.64 3.33
C CYS A 115 1.91 15.34 4.17
N ILE A 116 1.32 14.30 3.58
CA ILE A 116 1.12 13.01 4.26
C ILE A 116 2.46 12.32 4.60
N ASP A 117 3.46 12.48 3.73
CA ASP A 117 4.82 11.99 3.90
C ASP A 117 5.50 12.55 5.16
N ASN A 118 5.30 13.85 5.45
CA ASN A 118 5.79 14.45 6.69
C ASN A 118 5.02 13.91 7.92
N ALA A 119 3.69 13.75 7.83
CA ALA A 119 2.90 13.23 8.95
C ALA A 119 3.29 11.78 9.30
N ILE A 120 3.37 10.90 8.30
CA ILE A 120 3.74 9.49 8.48
C ILE A 120 5.17 9.37 9.02
N HIS A 121 6.16 10.07 8.45
CA HIS A 121 7.54 10.03 8.96
C HIS A 121 7.71 10.68 10.34
N THR A 122 6.84 11.62 10.73
CA THR A 122 6.86 12.19 12.09
C THR A 122 6.33 11.18 13.12
N PHE A 123 5.16 10.60 12.88
CA PHE A 123 4.52 9.73 13.87
C PHE A 123 5.06 8.28 13.89
N ALA A 124 5.68 7.80 12.81
CA ALA A 124 6.44 6.54 12.84
C ALA A 124 7.77 6.69 13.63
N GLY A 125 8.39 7.86 13.57
CA GLY A 125 9.69 8.15 14.19
C GLY A 125 10.90 7.95 13.25
N VAL A 126 12.08 8.35 13.72
CA VAL A 126 13.32 8.42 12.92
C VAL A 126 13.75 7.08 12.32
N GLN A 127 13.38 5.97 12.94
CA GLN A 127 13.66 4.60 12.49
C GLN A 127 13.16 4.40 11.04
N LEU A 128 12.00 4.96 10.68
CA LEU A 128 11.45 4.88 9.33
C LEU A 128 12.38 5.55 8.30
N ARG A 129 12.91 6.73 8.62
CA ARG A 129 13.84 7.45 7.73
C ARG A 129 15.16 6.70 7.57
N LEU A 130 15.64 6.04 8.63
CA LEU A 130 16.84 5.20 8.59
C LEU A 130 16.62 3.91 7.75
N TYR A 131 15.44 3.29 7.85
CA TYR A 131 15.04 2.16 7.02
C TYR A 131 15.02 2.55 5.54
N CYS A 132 14.30 3.63 5.20
CA CYS A 132 14.18 4.12 3.83
C CYS A 132 15.54 4.58 3.24
N HIS A 133 16.41 5.18 4.05
CA HIS A 133 17.78 5.50 3.62
C HIS A 133 18.58 4.23 3.30
N THR A 134 18.49 3.20 4.14
CA THR A 134 19.16 1.91 3.90
C THR A 134 18.67 1.27 2.60
N TYR A 135 17.34 1.24 2.38
CA TYR A 135 16.73 0.79 1.13
C TYR A 135 17.28 1.56 -0.08
N MET A 136 17.30 2.89 -0.06
CA MET A 136 17.80 3.68 -1.19
C MET A 136 19.31 3.48 -1.44
N GLN A 137 20.11 3.30 -0.39
CA GLN A 137 21.53 2.94 -0.54
C GLN A 137 21.73 1.57 -1.20
N GLU A 138 20.88 0.58 -0.87
CA GLU A 138 20.88 -0.71 -1.55
C GLU A 138 20.43 -0.61 -3.02
N GLN A 139 19.37 0.15 -3.31
CA GLN A 139 18.92 0.35 -4.69
C GLN A 139 19.99 1.08 -5.51
N ALA A 140 20.65 2.10 -4.95
CA ALA A 140 21.77 2.79 -5.61
C ALA A 140 22.96 1.85 -5.88
N GLY A 141 23.24 0.91 -4.97
CA GLY A 141 24.25 -0.14 -5.19
C GLY A 141 23.88 -1.15 -6.28
N LYS A 142 22.58 -1.40 -6.50
CA LYS A 142 22.06 -2.38 -7.48
C LYS A 142 21.76 -1.77 -8.86
N LYS A 143 21.36 -0.49 -8.90
CA LYS A 143 20.79 0.21 -10.08
C LYS A 143 21.57 1.47 -10.48
N GLY A 144 22.60 1.86 -9.72
CA GLY A 144 23.47 3.01 -10.01
C GLY A 144 23.27 4.19 -9.05
N ALA A 145 24.33 4.98 -8.85
CA ALA A 145 24.38 6.05 -7.84
C ALA A 145 23.38 7.21 -8.05
N SER A 146 22.76 7.31 -9.23
CA SER A 146 21.71 8.28 -9.56
C SER A 146 20.30 7.69 -9.47
N TYR A 147 20.12 6.54 -8.82
CA TYR A 147 18.81 5.92 -8.65
C TYR A 147 17.88 6.78 -7.78
N ALA A 148 16.68 7.02 -8.28
CA ALA A 148 15.53 7.53 -7.55
C ALA A 148 14.36 6.55 -7.77
N GLU A 149 13.46 6.42 -6.80
CA GLU A 149 12.38 5.46 -6.89
C GLU A 149 11.35 5.89 -7.95
N PRO A 150 11.02 5.03 -8.95
CA PRO A 150 10.12 5.41 -10.03
C PRO A 150 8.67 5.61 -9.56
N THR A 151 7.99 6.55 -10.22
CA THR A 151 6.55 6.74 -10.08
C THR A 151 5.78 5.44 -10.36
N GLY A 152 4.73 5.16 -9.59
CA GLY A 152 3.88 3.98 -9.78
C GLY A 152 4.42 2.68 -9.17
N GLN A 153 5.61 2.68 -8.55
CA GLN A 153 6.17 1.55 -7.81
C GLN A 153 5.78 1.60 -6.31
N ALA A 154 6.01 0.51 -5.58
CA ALA A 154 5.75 0.44 -4.13
C ALA A 154 6.87 -0.27 -3.35
N MET A 155 7.10 0.17 -2.12
CA MET A 155 8.07 -0.38 -1.17
C MET A 155 7.43 -0.56 0.21
N LEU A 156 7.64 -1.70 0.87
CA LEU A 156 7.10 -2.01 2.19
C LEU A 156 8.14 -1.76 3.29
N SER A 157 7.74 -1.07 4.37
CA SER A 157 8.55 -0.91 5.58
C SER A 157 7.75 -1.25 6.85
N PRO A 158 8.41 -1.53 8.00
CA PRO A 158 7.76 -1.51 9.31
C PRO A 158 7.18 -0.11 9.61
N ALA A 159 6.07 -0.04 10.34
CA ALA A 159 5.43 1.23 10.70
C ALA A 159 5.93 1.86 12.01
N TYR A 160 6.75 1.14 12.77
CA TYR A 160 7.36 1.57 14.04
C TYR A 160 6.35 2.01 15.10
N ASN A 161 6.19 3.31 15.36
CA ASN A 161 5.30 3.81 16.42
C ASN A 161 3.84 4.03 15.98
N LEU A 162 3.50 3.78 14.72
CA LEU A 162 2.12 3.88 14.24
C LEU A 162 1.26 2.67 14.71
N PRO A 163 -0.07 2.81 14.80
CA PRO A 163 -0.97 1.69 15.14
C PRO A 163 -1.11 0.64 14.02
N SER A 164 -0.60 0.92 12.83
CA SER A 164 -0.52 -0.04 11.72
C SER A 164 0.72 -0.94 11.83
N LYS A 165 0.72 -2.10 11.17
CA LYS A 165 1.90 -3.00 11.20
C LYS A 165 3.01 -2.51 10.24
N PHE A 166 2.60 -2.09 9.05
CA PHE A 166 3.49 -1.69 7.96
C PHE A 166 3.09 -0.35 7.31
N ILE A 167 4.01 0.18 6.50
CA ILE A 167 3.77 1.31 5.59
C ILE A 167 4.14 0.86 4.18
N LEU A 168 3.23 1.09 3.23
CA LEU A 168 3.46 0.96 1.80
C LEU A 168 3.78 2.33 1.23
N HIS A 169 5.04 2.58 0.88
CA HIS A 169 5.49 3.82 0.25
C HIS A 169 5.33 3.70 -1.25
N THR A 170 4.65 4.65 -1.89
CA THR A 170 4.55 4.73 -3.35
C THR A 170 4.77 6.16 -3.82
N VAL A 171 5.50 6.31 -4.95
CA VAL A 171 5.76 7.61 -5.55
C VAL A 171 4.61 7.94 -6.51
N GLY A 172 3.81 8.93 -6.17
CA GLY A 172 2.71 9.41 -7.02
C GLY A 172 3.20 10.26 -8.20
N PRO A 173 2.43 10.34 -9.31
CA PRO A 173 2.73 11.28 -10.40
C PRO A 173 2.57 12.73 -9.95
N ILE A 174 3.32 13.64 -10.57
CA ILE A 174 3.29 15.09 -10.33
C ILE A 174 2.70 15.76 -11.56
N VAL A 175 1.52 16.35 -11.43
CA VAL A 175 0.83 17.01 -12.54
C VAL A 175 1.46 18.40 -12.77
N GLY A 176 1.85 18.66 -14.02
CA GLY A 176 2.35 19.96 -14.48
C GLY A 176 1.21 20.90 -14.90
N ASP A 177 1.36 21.56 -16.06
CA ASP A 177 0.37 22.52 -16.57
C ASP A 177 -1.00 21.88 -16.91
N ALA A 178 -1.03 20.58 -17.20
CA ALA A 178 -2.25 19.82 -17.51
C ALA A 178 -2.10 18.34 -17.14
N LEU A 179 -3.21 17.70 -16.78
CA LEU A 179 -3.27 16.26 -16.51
C LEU A 179 -3.19 15.46 -17.81
N THR A 180 -2.30 14.46 -17.86
CA THR A 180 -2.15 13.55 -19.00
C THR A 180 -2.77 12.17 -18.75
N GLU A 181 -2.92 11.38 -19.82
CA GLU A 181 -3.24 9.95 -19.68
C GLU A 181 -2.14 9.17 -18.96
N GLU A 182 -0.89 9.60 -19.04
CA GLU A 182 0.23 8.90 -18.41
C GLU A 182 0.22 9.11 -16.90
N ASP A 183 -0.10 10.32 -16.43
CA ASP A 183 -0.38 10.58 -15.01
C ASP A 183 -1.51 9.67 -14.50
N CYS A 184 -2.56 9.48 -15.31
CA CYS A 184 -3.68 8.60 -14.95
C CYS A 184 -3.26 7.13 -14.83
N LYS A 185 -2.37 6.64 -15.70
CA LYS A 185 -1.81 5.27 -15.65
C LYS A 185 -0.84 5.11 -14.48
N LEU A 186 0.03 6.09 -14.25
CA LEU A 186 0.99 6.11 -13.16
C LEU A 186 0.30 6.16 -11.79
N LEU A 187 -0.77 6.94 -11.64
CA LEU A 187 -1.59 6.94 -10.42
C LEU A 187 -2.25 5.58 -10.21
N ALA A 188 -2.83 4.96 -11.25
CA ALA A 188 -3.37 3.60 -11.16
C ALA A 188 -2.29 2.58 -10.74
N SER A 189 -1.07 2.70 -11.30
CA SER A 189 0.08 1.87 -10.93
C SER A 189 0.44 1.99 -9.45
N CYS A 190 0.33 3.17 -8.82
CA CYS A 190 0.50 3.31 -7.37
C CYS A 190 -0.44 2.38 -6.58
N TYR A 191 -1.74 2.42 -6.89
CA TYR A 191 -2.74 1.57 -6.23
C TYR A 191 -2.47 0.08 -6.48
N THR A 192 -2.23 -0.32 -7.73
CA THR A 192 -1.94 -1.71 -8.10
C THR A 192 -0.66 -2.25 -7.45
N SER A 193 0.43 -1.48 -7.44
CA SER A 193 1.70 -1.87 -6.81
C SER A 193 1.55 -2.05 -5.29
N CYS A 194 0.82 -1.15 -4.62
CA CYS A 194 0.52 -1.29 -3.20
C CYS A 194 -0.35 -2.53 -2.89
N LEU A 195 -1.37 -2.81 -3.70
CA LEU A 195 -2.24 -4.00 -3.52
C LEU A 195 -1.48 -5.31 -3.78
N ASN A 196 -0.69 -5.37 -4.86
CA ASN A 196 0.19 -6.50 -5.17
C ASN A 196 1.14 -6.80 -4.00
N LEU A 197 1.83 -5.79 -3.49
CA LEU A 197 2.81 -5.95 -2.41
C LEU A 197 2.14 -6.30 -1.07
N ALA A 198 0.95 -5.75 -0.79
CA ALA A 198 0.14 -6.16 0.36
C ALA A 198 -0.26 -7.64 0.30
N SER A 199 -0.67 -8.13 -0.89
CA SER A 199 -1.04 -9.54 -1.08
C SER A 199 0.16 -10.48 -0.98
N GLN A 200 1.33 -10.09 -1.53
CA GLN A 200 2.57 -10.87 -1.43
C GLN A 200 3.02 -11.02 0.03
N HIS A 201 2.80 -9.99 0.86
CA HIS A 201 3.07 -10.01 2.30
C HIS A 201 1.88 -10.50 3.14
N GLN A 202 0.86 -11.10 2.54
CA GLN A 202 -0.30 -11.74 3.20
C GLN A 202 -1.06 -10.80 4.15
N LEU A 203 -1.12 -9.51 3.82
CA LEU A 203 -1.86 -8.51 4.60
C LEU A 203 -3.36 -8.58 4.30
N GLU A 204 -4.21 -8.38 5.31
CA GLU A 204 -5.67 -8.38 5.11
C GLU A 204 -6.22 -6.98 4.78
N SER A 205 -5.61 -5.94 5.35
CA SER A 205 -6.15 -4.60 5.37
C SER A 205 -5.16 -3.50 4.98
N ILE A 206 -5.61 -2.62 4.08
CA ILE A 206 -4.79 -1.56 3.49
C ILE A 206 -5.56 -0.23 3.47
N ALA A 207 -4.97 0.82 4.02
CA ALA A 207 -5.53 2.16 4.02
C ALA A 207 -4.79 3.09 3.05
N PHE A 208 -5.48 3.52 2.00
CA PHE A 208 -4.98 4.49 1.04
C PHE A 208 -5.28 5.92 1.49
N CYS A 209 -4.25 6.76 1.56
CA CYS A 209 -4.46 8.21 1.54
C CYS A 209 -4.83 8.69 0.12
N CYS A 210 -5.18 9.97 -0.02
CA CYS A 210 -5.45 10.57 -1.33
C CYS A 210 -4.13 10.87 -2.07
N ILE A 211 -3.60 9.88 -2.79
CA ILE A 211 -2.31 9.96 -3.51
C ILE A 211 -2.34 11.11 -4.53
N SER A 212 -1.26 11.89 -4.57
CA SER A 212 -1.03 13.05 -5.44
C SER A 212 -2.00 14.25 -5.36
N THR A 213 -3.10 14.21 -4.60
CA THR A 213 -4.11 15.31 -4.56
C THR A 213 -3.76 16.50 -3.63
N GLY A 214 -2.52 16.53 -3.14
CA GLY A 214 -1.92 17.65 -2.41
C GLY A 214 -0.87 18.36 -3.26
N GLU A 215 0.37 18.35 -2.78
CA GLU A 215 1.55 19.03 -3.37
C GLU A 215 1.90 18.59 -4.81
N PHE A 216 1.31 17.51 -5.31
CA PHE A 216 1.52 16.97 -6.66
C PHE A 216 0.36 17.31 -7.62
N HIS A 217 -0.61 18.12 -7.17
CA HIS A 217 -1.67 18.78 -7.93
C HIS A 217 -2.58 17.88 -8.80
N PHE A 218 -2.70 16.58 -8.48
CA PHE A 218 -3.64 15.71 -9.19
C PHE A 218 -5.09 16.06 -8.83
N PRO A 219 -6.00 16.32 -9.79
CA PRO A 219 -7.39 16.69 -9.51
C PRO A 219 -8.12 15.68 -8.61
N ASN A 220 -8.72 16.15 -7.51
CA ASN A 220 -9.26 15.31 -6.44
C ASN A 220 -10.38 14.38 -6.91
N ASP A 221 -11.23 14.84 -7.83
CA ASP A 221 -12.30 14.07 -8.45
C ASP A 221 -11.73 12.92 -9.30
N ARG A 222 -10.79 13.24 -10.21
CA ARG A 222 -10.20 12.27 -11.13
C ARG A 222 -9.28 11.28 -10.41
N ALA A 223 -8.59 11.70 -9.36
CA ALA A 223 -7.82 10.82 -8.49
C ALA A 223 -8.72 9.81 -7.78
N ALA A 224 -9.86 10.25 -7.23
CA ALA A 224 -10.80 9.37 -6.56
C ALA A 224 -11.48 8.38 -7.52
N GLU A 225 -11.81 8.80 -8.75
CA GLU A 225 -12.28 7.87 -9.79
C GLU A 225 -11.26 6.77 -10.09
N ILE A 226 -9.99 7.13 -10.26
CA ILE A 226 -8.90 6.18 -10.54
C ILE A 226 -8.67 5.26 -9.35
N ALA A 227 -8.61 5.80 -8.13
CA ALA A 227 -8.45 5.05 -6.89
C ALA A 227 -9.54 3.99 -6.71
N ILE A 228 -10.81 4.40 -6.81
CA ILE A 228 -11.96 3.51 -6.62
C ILE A 228 -12.01 2.45 -7.72
N ARG A 229 -11.84 2.84 -8.99
CA ARG A 229 -11.87 1.88 -10.11
C ARG A 229 -10.73 0.86 -10.00
N THR A 230 -9.48 1.31 -9.87
CA THR A 230 -8.33 0.40 -9.81
C THR A 230 -8.41 -0.55 -8.62
N VAL A 231 -8.89 -0.10 -7.45
CA VAL A 231 -9.14 -0.97 -6.30
C VAL A 231 -10.26 -1.99 -6.59
N ARG A 232 -11.39 -1.57 -7.16
CA ARG A 232 -12.51 -2.47 -7.53
C ARG A 232 -12.05 -3.55 -8.52
N ASP A 233 -11.46 -3.13 -9.65
CA ASP A 233 -10.98 -4.00 -10.71
C ASP A 233 -9.94 -5.01 -10.19
N TRP A 234 -9.01 -4.55 -9.36
CA TRP A 234 -7.98 -5.41 -8.78
C TRP A 234 -8.54 -6.42 -7.78
N LEU A 235 -9.45 -6.01 -6.88
CA LEU A 235 -10.05 -6.92 -5.88
C LEU A 235 -10.91 -8.01 -6.51
N SER A 236 -11.58 -7.71 -7.64
CA SER A 236 -12.31 -8.68 -8.45
C SER A 236 -11.39 -9.59 -9.27
N GLY A 237 -10.27 -9.06 -9.78
CA GLY A 237 -9.27 -9.83 -10.53
C GLY A 237 -8.36 -10.73 -9.67
N HIS A 238 -8.30 -10.50 -8.36
CA HIS A 238 -7.48 -11.27 -7.41
C HIS A 238 -8.35 -11.84 -6.28
N PRO A 239 -9.25 -12.80 -6.58
CA PRO A 239 -10.22 -13.31 -5.61
C PRO A 239 -9.56 -14.12 -4.48
N SER A 240 -8.43 -14.78 -4.75
CA SER A 240 -7.61 -15.51 -3.79
C SER A 240 -6.66 -14.64 -2.94
N SER A 241 -6.71 -13.31 -3.09
CA SER A 241 -5.86 -12.41 -2.30
C SER A 241 -6.35 -12.25 -0.86
N THR A 242 -5.41 -12.30 0.09
CA THR A 242 -5.63 -12.00 1.51
C THR A 242 -6.23 -10.60 1.75
N VAL A 243 -5.94 -9.65 0.86
CA VAL A 243 -6.39 -8.26 0.95
C VAL A 243 -7.90 -8.23 0.77
N THR A 244 -8.61 -8.19 1.89
CA THR A 244 -10.07 -8.27 2.00
C THR A 244 -10.69 -6.95 2.47
N LYS A 245 -9.89 -5.98 2.92
CA LYS A 245 -10.37 -4.75 3.56
C LYS A 245 -9.59 -3.54 3.03
N VAL A 246 -10.19 -2.75 2.13
CA VAL A 246 -9.54 -1.55 1.57
C VAL A 246 -10.22 -0.29 2.10
N ILE A 247 -9.45 0.56 2.76
CA ILE A 247 -9.92 1.80 3.37
C ILE A 247 -9.46 2.98 2.53
N PHE A 248 -10.40 3.76 2.00
CA PHE A 248 -10.11 5.09 1.46
C PHE A 248 -10.09 6.08 2.63
N ASN A 249 -8.89 6.50 3.03
CA ASN A 249 -8.68 7.57 3.98
C ASN A 249 -8.71 8.93 3.26
N VAL A 250 -9.58 9.80 3.77
CA VAL A 250 -9.75 11.18 3.31
C VAL A 250 -9.48 12.13 4.48
N PHE A 251 -9.03 13.35 4.19
CA PHE A 251 -8.81 14.38 5.22
C PHE A 251 -9.76 15.57 5.07
N LYS A 252 -9.88 16.14 3.85
CA LYS A 252 -10.77 17.27 3.60
C LYS A 252 -12.23 16.81 3.46
N ASN A 253 -13.17 17.70 3.78
CA ASN A 253 -14.60 17.48 3.54
C ASN A 253 -14.93 17.35 2.05
N GLU A 254 -14.13 17.97 1.18
CA GLU A 254 -14.19 17.88 -0.28
C GLU A 254 -13.91 16.45 -0.75
N ASP A 255 -12.76 15.89 -0.37
CA ASP A 255 -12.40 14.50 -0.64
C ASP A 255 -13.49 13.53 -0.13
N LEU A 256 -14.00 13.74 1.09
CA LEU A 256 -15.09 12.94 1.66
C LEU A 256 -16.37 13.00 0.80
N ALA A 257 -16.75 14.17 0.28
CA ALA A 257 -17.92 14.33 -0.57
C ALA A 257 -17.74 13.62 -1.92
N ILE A 258 -16.57 13.75 -2.53
CA ILE A 258 -16.18 13.07 -3.77
C ILE A 258 -16.23 11.56 -3.61
N TYR A 259 -15.47 10.99 -2.66
CA TYR A 259 -15.42 9.54 -2.44
C TYR A 259 -16.79 8.96 -2.06
N ARG A 260 -17.60 9.66 -1.24
CA ARG A 260 -18.96 9.22 -0.90
C ARG A 260 -19.87 9.18 -2.13
N SER A 261 -19.80 10.20 -2.99
CA SER A 261 -20.57 10.26 -4.24
C SER A 261 -20.18 9.16 -5.22
N LEU A 262 -18.89 8.84 -5.33
CA LEU A 262 -18.38 7.82 -6.24
C LEU A 262 -18.60 6.38 -5.72
N LEU A 263 -18.43 6.13 -4.42
CA LEU A 263 -18.63 4.78 -3.86
C LEU A 263 -20.10 4.35 -3.84
N HIS A 264 -21.04 5.30 -3.72
CA HIS A 264 -22.48 5.03 -3.81
C HIS A 264 -22.99 4.85 -5.25
N LYS A 265 -22.21 5.22 -6.28
CA LYS A 265 -22.51 4.86 -7.67
C LYS A 265 -22.21 3.37 -7.85
N THR A 266 -23.29 2.64 -8.12
CA THR A 266 -23.35 1.19 -8.35
C THR A 266 -23.84 0.96 -9.77
#